data_AF-A0A0R3UA87-F1
#
_entry.id   AF-A0A0R3UA87-F1
#
_cell.length_a   1.000
_cell.length_b   1.000
_cell.length_c   1.000
_cell.angle_alpha   90.00
_cell.angle_beta   90.00
_cell.angle_gamma   90.00
#
_symmetry.space_group_name_H-M   'P 1'
#
loop_
_entity.id
_entity.type
_entity.pdbx_description
1 polymer ?
#
loop_
_entity_poly.entity_id
_entity_poly.type
_entity_poly.pdbx_seq_one_letter_code
_entity_poly.pdbx_strand_id
1 'polypeptide(L)'
;MNIQETDIEFTPLESAALIVADLRKLGFQINLAHFVQHRRIGELLNVLCTNGESTGQMTIGHKGRLFIREYRPGQTFPANSDVEALCRDTITKVVVESFMKAGTIKKLLNLSETTLKQIVVGRLHQLETLPGMVYLAGFTQMEPGSALEDLLPDVSGVTFLMELGVPAVAGVDDPKYDLMEEFFEVCGLQAGPIRGDERCLRVMLASALHCTTAGHDRIRLILQMEKKSIEDAMRLGYTAIRSINTSVVTQAIAEELGYVNNCDVDAVKFFESRGFICNQDSLVCKVATKKLRREDV
;
A
#
# COMPACT_ATOMS: atom_id res chain seq x y z
N MET A 1 5.01 -41.55 16.79
CA MET A 1 5.74 -40.51 17.53
C MET A 1 5.10 -39.19 17.10
N ASN A 2 4.19 -38.65 17.93
CA ASN A 2 3.46 -37.42 17.61
C ASN A 2 4.39 -36.23 17.88
N ILE A 3 4.76 -35.50 16.85
CA ILE A 3 5.34 -34.17 16.98
C ILE A 3 4.14 -33.22 17.03
N GLN A 4 3.85 -32.69 18.21
CA GLN A 4 2.96 -31.54 18.34
C GLN A 4 3.66 -30.35 17.68
N GLU A 5 3.12 -29.87 16.58
CA GLU A 5 3.41 -28.53 16.07
C GLU A 5 2.94 -27.53 17.13
N THR A 6 3.89 -26.87 17.78
CA THR A 6 3.60 -25.71 18.62
C THR A 6 3.39 -24.52 17.70
N ASP A 7 2.13 -24.14 17.51
CA ASP A 7 1.77 -22.81 17.03
C ASP A 7 2.41 -21.77 17.94
N ILE A 8 3.42 -21.06 17.44
CA ILE A 8 4.00 -19.92 18.16
C ILE A 8 3.07 -18.73 17.92
N GLU A 9 2.06 -18.59 18.78
CA GLU A 9 1.31 -17.34 18.91
C GLU A 9 2.25 -16.26 19.48
N PHE A 10 2.58 -15.26 18.67
CA PHE A 10 3.29 -14.07 19.16
C PHE A 10 2.39 -13.33 20.13
N THR A 11 2.93 -13.00 21.29
CA THR A 11 2.21 -12.21 22.28
C THR A 11 1.99 -10.78 21.75
N PRO A 12 0.91 -10.09 22.15
CA PRO A 12 0.64 -8.70 21.73
C PRO A 12 1.80 -7.73 21.98
N LEU A 13 2.66 -8.03 22.96
CA LEU A 13 3.85 -7.26 23.31
C LEU A 13 4.99 -7.44 22.30
N GLU A 14 5.17 -8.66 21.77
CA GLU A 14 6.17 -8.97 20.76
C GLU A 14 5.79 -8.38 19.40
N SER A 15 4.50 -8.44 19.04
CA SER A 15 3.99 -7.72 17.87
C SER A 15 4.23 -6.21 18.02
N ALA A 16 3.85 -5.62 19.16
CA ALA A 16 4.10 -4.21 19.44
C ALA A 16 5.59 -3.82 19.35
N ALA A 17 6.50 -4.68 19.82
CA ALA A 17 7.94 -4.46 19.72
C ALA A 17 8.45 -4.45 18.26
N LEU A 18 7.96 -5.37 17.42
CA LEU A 18 8.26 -5.43 16.00
C LEU A 18 7.71 -4.19 15.26
N ILE A 19 6.49 -3.78 15.57
CA ILE A 19 5.87 -2.59 14.99
C ILE A 19 6.62 -1.32 15.41
N VAL A 20 7.01 -1.21 16.68
CA VAL A 20 7.83 -0.09 17.16
C VAL A 20 9.20 -0.06 16.47
N ALA A 21 9.83 -1.22 16.29
CA ALA A 21 11.11 -1.32 15.60
C ALA A 21 10.99 -0.90 14.12
N ASP A 22 9.93 -1.32 13.42
CA ASP A 22 9.73 -0.97 12.01
C ASP A 22 9.34 0.49 11.82
N LEU A 23 8.48 1.03 12.68
CA LEU A 23 8.19 2.46 12.69
C LEU A 23 9.46 3.28 13.04
N ARG A 24 10.33 2.82 13.95
CA ARG A 24 11.63 3.48 14.18
C ARG A 24 12.55 3.44 12.96
N LYS A 25 12.60 2.32 12.22
CA LYS A 25 13.34 2.25 10.93
C LYS A 25 12.78 3.22 9.89
N LEU A 26 11.50 3.58 10.01
CA LEU A 26 10.84 4.62 9.21
C LEU A 26 10.99 6.04 9.81
N GLY A 27 11.83 6.23 10.82
CA GLY A 27 12.17 7.54 11.38
C GLY A 27 11.22 8.07 12.46
N PHE A 28 10.33 7.22 13.00
CA PHE A 28 9.41 7.62 14.07
C PHE A 28 10.06 7.56 15.46
N GLN A 29 9.88 8.62 16.26
CA GLN A 29 10.28 8.64 17.67
C GLN A 29 9.18 8.04 18.56
N ILE A 30 8.98 6.72 18.46
CA ILE A 30 8.02 6.00 19.29
C ILE A 30 8.71 4.98 20.20
N ASN A 31 8.04 4.58 21.27
CA ASN A 31 8.52 3.55 22.18
C ASN A 31 7.38 2.60 22.57
N LEU A 32 7.72 1.44 23.14
CA LEU A 32 6.77 0.42 23.56
C LEU A 32 5.72 0.92 24.56
N ALA A 33 6.00 1.96 25.35
CA ALA A 33 5.04 2.50 26.31
C ALA A 33 3.83 3.17 25.63
N HIS A 34 3.98 3.68 24.40
CA HIS A 34 2.86 4.23 23.63
C HIS A 34 1.87 3.13 23.18
N PHE A 35 2.34 1.90 23.04
CA PHE A 35 1.50 0.74 22.72
C PHE A 35 0.69 0.25 23.93
N VAL A 36 1.28 0.30 25.12
CA VAL A 36 0.64 -0.14 26.37
C VAL A 36 -0.55 0.77 26.74
N GLN A 37 -0.52 2.06 26.34
CA GLN A 37 -1.62 3.00 26.58
C GLN A 37 -2.77 2.91 25.57
N HIS A 38 -2.50 2.53 24.31
CA HIS A 38 -3.49 2.57 23.23
C HIS A 38 -4.02 1.21 22.75
N ARG A 39 -3.53 0.08 23.29
CA ARG A 39 -4.01 -1.32 23.10
C ARG A 39 -4.14 -1.84 21.65
N ARG A 40 -4.17 -1.00 20.61
CA ARG A 40 -4.32 -1.28 19.19
C ARG A 40 -3.41 -0.37 18.37
N ILE A 41 -2.77 -0.94 17.35
CA ILE A 41 -1.84 -0.22 16.46
C ILE A 41 -2.55 0.91 15.72
N GLY A 42 -3.81 0.68 15.33
CA GLY A 42 -4.63 1.66 14.65
C GLY A 42 -4.84 2.95 15.46
N GLU A 43 -5.09 2.85 16.76
CA GLU A 43 -5.20 4.01 17.66
C GLU A 43 -3.87 4.78 17.75
N LEU A 44 -2.73 4.08 17.78
CA LEU A 44 -1.41 4.72 17.75
C LEU A 44 -1.16 5.44 16.42
N LEU A 45 -1.51 4.83 15.29
CA LEU A 45 -1.38 5.46 13.97
C LEU A 45 -2.27 6.69 13.85
N ASN A 46 -3.49 6.62 14.40
CA ASN A 46 -4.42 7.74 14.43
C ASN A 46 -3.84 8.90 15.29
N VAL A 47 -3.33 8.59 16.49
CA VAL A 47 -2.64 9.55 17.38
C VAL A 47 -1.41 10.15 16.71
N LEU A 48 -0.61 9.38 15.97
CA LEU A 48 0.55 9.89 15.23
C LEU A 48 0.13 10.80 14.07
N CYS A 49 -1.01 10.54 13.44
CA CYS A 49 -1.57 11.38 12.38
C CYS A 49 -2.21 12.67 12.93
N THR A 50 -2.74 12.66 14.16
CA THR A 50 -3.39 13.82 14.80
C THR A 50 -2.44 14.67 15.65
N ASN A 51 -1.46 14.07 16.35
CA ASN A 51 -0.52 14.80 17.22
C ASN A 51 0.60 15.52 16.46
N GLY A 52 0.76 15.26 15.15
CA GLY A 52 1.57 16.13 14.27
C GLY A 52 1.10 17.59 14.28
N GLU A 53 -0.09 17.88 14.81
CA GLU A 53 -0.61 19.23 15.00
C GLU A 53 -0.26 19.85 16.36
N SER A 54 0.19 19.09 17.36
CA SER A 54 0.17 19.55 18.76
C SER A 54 1.48 19.44 19.57
N THR A 55 2.55 18.78 19.10
CA THR A 55 3.77 18.60 19.95
C THR A 55 5.11 18.95 19.30
N GLY A 56 5.13 19.72 18.21
CA GLY A 56 6.37 20.28 17.68
C GLY A 56 6.49 21.77 18.02
N GLN A 57 7.57 22.18 18.67
CA GLN A 57 8.16 23.50 18.40
C GLN A 57 8.43 23.55 16.89
N MET A 58 7.43 23.98 16.12
CA MET A 58 7.57 24.23 14.70
C MET A 58 8.39 25.50 14.56
N THR A 59 9.65 25.35 14.17
CA THR A 59 10.30 26.33 13.32
C THR A 59 9.33 26.68 12.20
N ILE A 60 8.97 27.95 12.12
CA ILE A 60 8.02 28.56 11.18
C ILE A 60 8.32 28.04 9.76
N GLY A 61 7.54 27.06 9.32
CA GLY A 61 7.57 26.49 7.99
C GLY A 61 6.12 26.25 7.58
N HIS A 62 5.66 26.97 6.57
CA HIS A 62 4.26 26.98 6.13
C HIS A 62 3.69 25.55 6.00
N LYS A 63 2.62 25.25 6.75
CA LYS A 63 2.01 23.92 6.84
C LYS A 63 1.34 23.59 5.49
N GLY A 64 1.96 22.72 4.69
CA GLY A 64 1.42 22.27 3.42
C GLY A 64 0.03 21.62 3.58
N ARG A 65 -0.84 21.81 2.59
CA ARG A 65 -2.21 21.28 2.55
C ARG A 65 -2.24 19.95 1.82
N LEU A 66 -2.90 18.95 2.40
CA LEU A 66 -3.07 17.63 1.78
C LEU A 66 -3.94 17.75 0.52
N PHE A 67 -3.51 17.11 -0.56
CA PHE A 67 -4.35 16.85 -1.73
C PHE A 67 -4.37 15.36 -2.07
N ILE A 68 -5.48 14.89 -2.64
CA ILE A 68 -5.62 13.55 -3.22
C ILE A 68 -6.41 13.70 -4.52
N ARG A 69 -5.85 13.23 -5.63
CA ARG A 69 -6.42 13.41 -6.96
C ARG A 69 -6.43 12.09 -7.73
N GLU A 70 -7.59 11.79 -8.30
CA GLU A 70 -7.74 10.67 -9.22
C GLU A 70 -6.98 10.98 -10.52
N TYR A 71 -6.18 10.02 -10.97
CA TYR A 71 -5.55 9.97 -12.27
C TYR A 71 -6.07 8.74 -13.02
N ARG A 72 -6.52 8.97 -14.25
CA ARG A 72 -6.99 7.96 -15.20
C ARG A 72 -6.02 7.90 -16.39
N PRO A 73 -5.16 6.86 -16.46
CA PRO A 73 -4.21 6.69 -17.55
C PRO A 73 -4.89 6.80 -18.92
N GLY A 74 -4.33 7.64 -19.81
CA GLY A 74 -4.88 7.86 -21.16
C GLY A 74 -6.16 8.70 -21.24
N GLN A 75 -6.70 9.17 -20.11
CA GLN A 75 -7.92 10.00 -20.07
C GLN A 75 -7.74 11.33 -19.35
N THR A 76 -6.83 11.42 -18.38
CA THR A 76 -6.65 12.64 -17.56
C THR A 76 -5.96 13.74 -18.35
N PHE A 77 -4.95 13.37 -19.13
CA PHE A 77 -4.26 14.26 -20.05
C PHE A 77 -4.35 13.69 -21.47
N PRO A 78 -4.19 14.53 -22.52
CA PRO A 78 -4.13 14.04 -23.88
C PRO A 78 -3.02 13.01 -24.06
N ALA A 79 -3.34 11.90 -24.74
CA ALA A 79 -2.36 10.87 -25.08
C ALA A 79 -1.18 11.48 -25.85
N ASN A 80 0.05 11.11 -25.47
CA ASN A 80 1.31 11.63 -26.01
C ASN A 80 1.64 13.11 -25.65
N SER A 81 0.96 13.72 -24.68
CA SER A 81 1.37 15.02 -24.15
C SER A 81 2.58 14.90 -23.20
N ASP A 82 3.41 15.95 -23.14
CA ASP A 82 4.52 16.04 -22.20
C ASP A 82 4.05 15.94 -20.74
N VAL A 83 2.84 16.45 -20.45
CA VAL A 83 2.21 16.38 -19.12
C VAL A 83 1.80 14.95 -18.75
N GLU A 84 1.24 14.19 -19.69
CA GLU A 84 0.95 12.76 -19.49
C GLU A 84 2.24 11.98 -19.20
N ALA A 85 3.30 12.22 -19.98
CA ALA A 85 4.61 11.60 -19.77
C ALA A 85 5.18 11.95 -18.39
N LEU A 86 5.18 13.23 -18.02
CA LEU A 86 5.64 13.71 -16.71
C LEU A 86 4.84 13.10 -15.55
N CYS A 87 3.52 12.97 -15.70
CA CYS A 87 2.67 12.35 -14.70
C CYS A 87 3.02 10.86 -14.50
N ARG A 88 3.18 10.11 -15.60
CA ARG A 88 3.60 8.70 -15.55
C ARG A 88 4.99 8.51 -14.95
N ASP A 89 5.93 9.39 -15.28
CA ASP A 89 7.27 9.37 -14.72
C ASP A 89 7.25 9.68 -13.22
N THR A 90 6.42 10.64 -12.80
CA THR A 90 6.22 10.98 -11.39
C THR A 90 5.66 9.80 -10.60
N ILE A 91 4.62 9.15 -11.13
CA ILE A 91 4.04 7.94 -10.56
C ILE A 91 5.09 6.84 -10.41
N THR A 92 5.80 6.56 -11.51
CA THR A 92 6.82 5.51 -11.56
C THR A 92 7.92 5.78 -10.53
N LYS A 93 8.40 7.03 -10.46
CA LYS A 93 9.41 7.45 -9.49
C LYS A 93 8.94 7.24 -8.05
N VAL A 94 7.72 7.67 -7.69
CA VAL A 94 7.21 7.53 -6.32
C VAL A 94 7.08 6.08 -5.92
N VAL A 95 6.49 5.24 -6.78
CA VAL A 95 6.30 3.82 -6.47
C VAL A 95 7.64 3.09 -6.39
N VAL A 96 8.50 3.26 -7.39
CA VAL A 96 9.79 2.56 -7.45
C VAL A 96 10.66 2.96 -6.27
N GLU A 97 10.74 4.24 -5.92
CA GLU A 97 11.52 4.69 -4.75
C GLU A 97 10.99 4.05 -3.46
N SER A 98 9.68 4.06 -3.25
CA SER A 98 9.05 3.48 -2.06
C SER A 98 9.36 1.98 -1.92
N PHE A 99 9.18 1.21 -2.99
CA PHE A 99 9.43 -0.24 -2.98
C PHE A 99 10.93 -0.58 -2.92
N MET A 100 11.79 0.25 -3.53
CA MET A 100 13.24 0.07 -3.42
C MET A 100 13.73 0.24 -1.97
N LYS A 101 13.11 1.15 -1.21
CA LYS A 101 13.46 1.45 0.19
C LYS A 101 12.81 0.52 1.20
N ALA A 102 11.54 0.17 1.02
CA ALA A 102 10.75 -0.51 2.04
C ALA A 102 9.94 -1.73 1.56
N GLY A 103 9.99 -2.08 0.27
CA GLY A 103 9.25 -3.23 -0.26
C GLY A 103 9.78 -4.57 0.28
N THR A 104 8.98 -5.26 1.10
CA THR A 104 9.37 -6.53 1.74
C THR A 104 9.50 -7.66 0.73
N ILE A 105 8.52 -7.85 -0.16
CA ILE A 105 8.59 -8.84 -1.26
C ILE A 105 9.73 -8.51 -2.23
N LYS A 106 9.91 -7.22 -2.55
CA LYS A 106 11.06 -6.74 -3.34
C LYS A 106 12.37 -7.18 -2.72
N LYS A 107 12.53 -7.00 -1.40
CA LYS A 107 13.75 -7.37 -0.67
C LYS A 107 13.94 -8.88 -0.67
N LEU A 108 12.86 -9.63 -0.46
CA LEU A 108 12.88 -11.10 -0.40
C LEU A 108 13.31 -11.73 -1.73
N LEU A 109 12.72 -11.27 -2.83
CA LEU A 109 13.06 -11.75 -4.18
C LEU A 109 14.28 -11.05 -4.78
N ASN A 110 14.79 -10.00 -4.13
CA ASN A 110 15.82 -9.11 -4.67
C ASN A 110 15.44 -8.63 -6.09
N LEU A 111 14.24 -8.05 -6.23
CA LEU A 111 13.78 -7.46 -7.49
C LEU A 111 14.58 -6.19 -7.80
N SER A 112 14.91 -6.01 -9.08
CA SER A 112 15.66 -4.84 -9.53
C SER A 112 14.78 -3.59 -9.64
N GLU A 113 15.41 -2.42 -9.66
CA GLU A 113 14.71 -1.16 -9.95
C GLU A 113 14.05 -1.20 -11.34
N THR A 114 14.72 -1.80 -12.32
CA THR A 114 14.20 -1.97 -13.69
C THR A 114 12.94 -2.83 -13.70
N THR A 115 12.94 -3.95 -12.96
CA THR A 115 11.78 -4.84 -12.82
C THR A 115 10.58 -4.06 -12.25
N LEU A 116 10.80 -3.29 -11.17
CA LEU A 116 9.74 -2.47 -10.57
C LEU A 116 9.21 -1.41 -11.55
N LYS A 117 10.09 -0.76 -12.31
CA LYS A 117 9.67 0.20 -13.36
C LYS A 117 8.77 -0.47 -14.39
N GLN A 118 9.16 -1.64 -14.90
CA GLN A 118 8.37 -2.41 -15.87
C GLN A 118 7.00 -2.77 -15.29
N ILE A 119 6.94 -3.21 -14.03
CA ILE A 119 5.68 -3.52 -13.35
C ILE A 119 4.78 -2.28 -13.29
N VAL A 120 5.30 -1.14 -12.82
CA VAL A 120 4.49 0.08 -12.66
C VAL A 120 3.97 0.60 -13.99
N VAL A 121 4.86 0.69 -15.00
CA VAL A 121 4.48 1.13 -16.36
C VAL A 121 3.45 0.17 -16.96
N GLY A 122 3.63 -1.14 -16.77
CA GLY A 122 2.69 -2.13 -17.25
C GLY A 122 1.33 -2.07 -16.57
N ARG A 123 1.27 -1.83 -15.25
CA ARG A 123 0.01 -1.59 -14.54
C ARG A 123 -0.69 -0.32 -15.02
N LEU A 124 0.06 0.76 -15.29
CA LEU A 124 -0.49 1.98 -15.88
C LEU A 124 -1.10 1.72 -17.26
N HIS A 125 -0.44 0.91 -18.10
CA HIS A 125 -0.98 0.54 -19.41
C HIS A 125 -2.23 -0.34 -19.30
N GLN A 126 -2.24 -1.33 -18.39
CA GLN A 126 -3.44 -2.13 -18.14
C GLN A 126 -4.63 -1.26 -17.71
N LEU A 127 -4.41 -0.24 -16.88
CA LEU A 127 -5.43 0.71 -16.42
C LEU A 127 -6.00 1.62 -17.53
N GLU A 128 -5.41 1.65 -18.72
CA GLU A 128 -6.01 2.32 -19.89
C GLU A 128 -7.23 1.56 -20.42
N THR A 129 -7.33 0.26 -20.14
CA THR A 129 -8.35 -0.64 -20.69
C THR A 129 -9.12 -1.43 -19.64
N LEU A 130 -8.52 -1.69 -18.48
CA LEU A 130 -9.11 -2.44 -17.37
C LEU A 130 -9.65 -1.49 -16.30
N PRO A 131 -10.79 -1.82 -15.67
CA PRO A 131 -11.34 -1.02 -14.58
C PRO A 131 -10.38 -0.93 -13.38
N GLY A 132 -10.19 0.29 -12.89
CA GLY A 132 -9.37 0.58 -11.73
C GLY A 132 -9.29 2.07 -11.43
N MET A 133 -8.48 2.42 -10.44
CA MET A 133 -8.26 3.79 -9.96
C MET A 133 -6.79 3.97 -9.62
N VAL A 134 -6.26 5.15 -9.95
CA VAL A 134 -4.95 5.61 -9.47
C VAL A 134 -5.16 6.90 -8.72
N TYR A 135 -4.63 7.00 -7.51
CA TYR A 135 -4.62 8.26 -6.76
C TYR A 135 -3.20 8.78 -6.61
N LEU A 136 -3.04 10.07 -6.86
CA LEU A 136 -1.84 10.86 -6.57
C LEU A 136 -2.14 11.73 -5.36
N ALA A 137 -1.23 11.73 -4.38
CA ALA A 137 -1.39 12.49 -3.15
C ALA A 137 -0.09 13.18 -2.76
N GLY A 138 -0.21 14.25 -1.99
CA GLY A 138 0.92 15.01 -1.50
C GLY A 138 0.51 16.17 -0.61
N PHE A 139 1.48 17.02 -0.28
CA PHE A 139 1.27 18.24 0.50
C PHE A 139 1.72 19.44 -0.33
N THR A 140 0.79 20.35 -0.62
CA THR A 140 1.04 21.50 -1.48
C THR A 140 0.83 22.83 -0.74
N GLN A 141 1.55 23.87 -1.15
CA GLN A 141 1.23 25.25 -0.74
C GLN A 141 0.13 25.87 -1.62
N MET A 142 -0.11 25.30 -2.81
CA MET A 142 -1.17 25.73 -3.72
C MET A 142 -2.54 25.29 -3.23
N GLU A 143 -3.60 25.71 -3.94
CA GLU A 143 -4.94 25.20 -3.67
C GLU A 143 -4.99 23.69 -3.98
N PRO A 144 -5.45 22.82 -3.04
CA PRO A 144 -5.56 21.38 -3.30
C PRO A 144 -6.45 21.02 -4.50
N GLY A 145 -7.34 21.94 -4.89
CA GLY A 145 -8.21 21.83 -6.07
C GLY A 145 -7.60 22.32 -7.39
N SER A 146 -6.36 22.81 -7.41
CA SER A 146 -5.67 23.27 -8.63
C SER A 146 -5.58 22.19 -9.71
N ALA A 147 -5.17 22.54 -10.94
CA ALA A 147 -4.99 21.54 -11.98
C ALA A 147 -3.99 20.46 -11.54
N LEU A 148 -4.19 19.21 -11.97
CA LEU A 148 -3.33 18.11 -11.53
C LEU A 148 -1.87 18.32 -11.96
N GLU A 149 -1.67 18.92 -13.14
CA GLU A 149 -0.34 19.29 -13.67
C GLU A 149 0.45 20.21 -12.74
N ASP A 150 -0.23 21.18 -12.11
CA ASP A 150 0.39 22.08 -11.13
C ASP A 150 0.81 21.33 -9.87
N LEU A 151 0.06 20.29 -9.48
CA LEU A 151 0.27 19.52 -8.26
C LEU A 151 1.34 18.43 -8.41
N LEU A 152 1.75 18.06 -9.64
CA LEU A 152 2.72 16.99 -9.90
C LEU A 152 4.04 17.14 -9.12
N PRO A 153 4.64 18.35 -8.96
CA PRO A 153 5.87 18.52 -8.19
C PRO A 153 5.74 18.16 -6.70
N ASP A 154 4.52 18.26 -6.16
CA ASP A 154 4.22 18.00 -4.75
C ASP A 154 3.73 16.56 -4.49
N VAL A 155 3.59 15.74 -5.55
CA VAL A 155 3.17 14.33 -5.42
C VAL A 155 4.24 13.54 -4.68
N SER A 156 3.82 12.93 -3.57
CA SER A 156 4.68 12.11 -2.72
C SER A 156 4.04 10.79 -2.29
N GLY A 157 2.78 10.54 -2.65
CA GLY A 157 2.08 9.27 -2.45
C GLY A 157 1.34 8.84 -3.71
N VAL A 158 1.33 7.53 -3.96
CA VAL A 158 0.57 6.93 -5.07
C VAL A 158 -0.05 5.60 -4.62
N THR A 159 -1.31 5.38 -4.98
CA THR A 159 -1.95 4.07 -4.86
C THR A 159 -2.62 3.63 -6.15
N PHE A 160 -2.61 2.32 -6.39
CA PHE A 160 -3.24 1.64 -7.52
C PHE A 160 -4.30 0.69 -6.98
N LEU A 161 -5.50 0.80 -7.51
CA LEU A 161 -6.58 -0.15 -7.31
C LEU A 161 -7.02 -0.68 -8.67
N MET A 162 -7.23 -1.98 -8.77
CA MET A 162 -7.76 -2.60 -9.98
C MET A 162 -8.79 -3.65 -9.61
N GLU A 163 -9.69 -4.01 -10.53
CA GLU A 163 -10.61 -5.13 -10.27
C GLU A 163 -9.86 -6.42 -9.94
N LEU A 164 -10.44 -7.25 -9.07
CA LEU A 164 -9.88 -8.55 -8.74
C LEU A 164 -9.84 -9.44 -10.00
N GLY A 165 -8.76 -10.21 -10.17
CA GLY A 165 -8.59 -11.09 -11.34
C GLY A 165 -7.89 -10.45 -12.53
N VAL A 166 -7.35 -9.23 -12.38
CA VAL A 166 -6.48 -8.62 -13.39
C VAL A 166 -5.24 -9.50 -13.64
N PRO A 167 -4.89 -9.77 -14.91
CA PRO A 167 -3.76 -10.62 -15.26
C PRO A 167 -2.41 -9.99 -14.89
N ALA A 168 -1.36 -10.82 -14.84
CA ALA A 168 0.02 -10.35 -14.73
C ALA A 168 0.38 -9.35 -15.84
N VAL A 169 1.33 -8.46 -15.56
CA VAL A 169 1.88 -7.53 -16.55
C VAL A 169 2.67 -8.30 -17.60
N ALA A 170 2.30 -8.13 -18.87
CA ALA A 170 3.06 -8.72 -19.97
C ALA A 170 4.40 -7.98 -20.17
N GLY A 171 5.45 -8.73 -20.53
CA GLY A 171 6.73 -8.15 -20.95
C GLY A 171 7.67 -7.70 -19.83
N VAL A 172 7.45 -8.13 -18.59
CA VAL A 172 8.44 -7.96 -17.50
C VAL A 172 9.55 -8.99 -17.68
N ASP A 173 10.80 -8.52 -17.82
CA ASP A 173 11.96 -9.36 -18.11
C ASP A 173 12.70 -9.75 -16.82
N ASP A 174 11.97 -10.39 -15.89
CA ASP A 174 12.52 -10.91 -14.64
C ASP A 174 11.72 -12.16 -14.24
N PRO A 175 12.30 -13.37 -14.25
CA PRO A 175 11.57 -14.60 -13.92
C PRO A 175 11.04 -14.63 -12.48
N LYS A 176 11.57 -13.77 -11.59
CA LYS A 176 11.04 -13.65 -10.22
C LYS A 176 9.73 -12.87 -10.17
N TYR A 177 9.40 -12.13 -11.23
CA TYR A 177 8.11 -11.47 -11.36
C TYR A 177 6.97 -12.48 -11.39
N ASP A 178 7.11 -13.55 -12.19
CA ASP A 178 6.10 -14.61 -12.27
C ASP A 178 5.88 -15.30 -10.93
N LEU A 179 6.97 -15.53 -10.18
CA LEU A 179 6.91 -16.08 -8.83
C LEU A 179 6.16 -15.15 -7.86
N MET A 180 6.35 -13.82 -7.99
CA MET A 180 5.62 -12.83 -7.22
C MET A 180 4.12 -12.80 -7.57
N GLU A 181 3.78 -12.87 -8.85
CA GLU A 181 2.38 -12.91 -9.30
C GLU A 181 1.68 -14.20 -8.85
N GLU A 182 2.37 -15.35 -8.94
CA GLU A 182 1.85 -16.63 -8.43
C GLU A 182 1.61 -16.56 -6.91
N PHE A 183 2.51 -15.96 -6.15
CA PHE A 183 2.30 -15.74 -4.71
C PHE A 183 1.02 -14.95 -4.45
N PHE A 184 0.80 -13.87 -5.20
CA PHE A 184 -0.40 -13.05 -5.06
C PHE A 184 -1.68 -13.75 -5.50
N GLU A 185 -1.61 -14.61 -6.51
CA GLU A 185 -2.72 -15.48 -6.91
C GLU A 185 -3.08 -16.46 -5.78
N VAL A 186 -2.09 -17.15 -5.20
CA VAL A 186 -2.30 -18.06 -4.08
C VAL A 186 -2.90 -17.35 -2.87
N CYS A 187 -2.44 -16.15 -2.56
CA CYS A 187 -3.05 -15.30 -1.53
C CYS A 187 -4.54 -15.03 -1.82
N GLY A 188 -4.87 -14.72 -3.09
CA GLY A 188 -6.24 -14.48 -3.53
C GLY A 188 -7.13 -15.72 -3.38
N LEU A 189 -6.61 -16.90 -3.73
CA LEU A 189 -7.30 -18.19 -3.59
C LEU A 189 -7.56 -18.55 -2.12
N GLN A 190 -6.55 -18.40 -1.27
CA GLN A 190 -6.67 -18.72 0.17
C GLN A 190 -7.64 -17.79 0.90
N ALA A 191 -7.74 -16.53 0.50
CA ALA A 191 -8.71 -15.58 1.07
C ALA A 191 -10.17 -15.93 0.74
N GLY A 192 -10.40 -16.90 -0.14
CA GLY A 192 -11.71 -17.37 -0.53
C GLY A 192 -12.39 -16.48 -1.57
N PRO A 193 -13.45 -17.01 -2.22
CA PRO A 193 -14.15 -16.32 -3.29
C PRO A 193 -14.90 -15.10 -2.75
N ILE A 194 -15.03 -14.12 -3.63
CA ILE A 194 -15.96 -13.01 -3.48
C ILE A 194 -17.30 -13.46 -4.08
N ARG A 195 -18.42 -13.21 -3.38
CA ARG A 195 -19.70 -13.88 -3.71
C ARG A 195 -20.16 -13.46 -5.12
N GLY A 196 -20.92 -14.32 -5.81
CA GLY A 196 -21.12 -14.33 -7.27
C GLY A 196 -21.25 -12.98 -8.01
N ASP A 197 -21.97 -12.01 -7.45
CA ASP A 197 -22.21 -10.70 -8.09
C ASP A 197 -21.43 -9.53 -7.45
N GLU A 198 -20.60 -9.81 -6.45
CA GLU A 198 -19.84 -8.81 -5.71
C GLU A 198 -18.65 -8.32 -6.56
N ARG A 199 -18.68 -7.04 -6.95
CA ARG A 199 -17.53 -6.38 -7.58
C ARG A 199 -16.51 -6.01 -6.52
N CYS A 200 -15.28 -6.48 -6.67
CA CYS A 200 -14.20 -6.19 -5.73
C CYS A 200 -13.01 -5.52 -6.41
N LEU A 201 -12.52 -4.47 -5.75
CA LEU A 201 -11.22 -3.90 -6.06
C LEU A 201 -10.14 -4.58 -5.23
N ARG A 202 -8.96 -4.69 -5.81
CA ARG A 202 -7.74 -5.04 -5.11
C ARG A 202 -6.84 -3.83 -5.03
N VAL A 203 -6.34 -3.52 -3.83
CA VAL A 203 -5.22 -2.60 -3.65
C VAL A 203 -3.96 -3.31 -4.17
N MET A 204 -3.45 -2.84 -5.29
CA MET A 204 -2.29 -3.44 -5.97
C MET A 204 -0.98 -2.86 -5.42
N LEU A 205 -0.95 -1.54 -5.25
CA LEU A 205 0.23 -0.80 -4.80
C LEU A 205 -0.22 0.34 -3.89
N ALA A 206 0.48 0.54 -2.78
CA ALA A 206 0.31 1.69 -1.89
C ALA A 206 1.70 2.20 -1.53
N SER A 207 2.03 3.43 -1.94
CA SER A 207 3.40 3.93 -1.98
C SER A 207 3.48 5.35 -1.44
N ALA A 208 4.60 5.68 -0.81
CA ALA A 208 4.96 7.05 -0.44
C ALA A 208 6.48 7.25 -0.48
N LEU A 209 6.94 8.44 -0.85
CA LEU A 209 8.35 8.79 -0.98
C LEU A 209 9.09 8.75 0.36
N HIS A 210 10.20 8.03 0.45
CA HIS A 210 10.99 7.98 1.68
C HIS A 210 12.01 9.12 1.79
N CYS A 211 12.53 9.60 0.67
CA CYS A 211 13.62 10.58 0.65
C CYS A 211 13.22 12.00 1.10
N THR A 212 11.98 12.41 0.83
CA THR A 212 11.51 13.78 1.07
C THR A 212 10.29 13.88 1.99
N THR A 213 9.64 12.75 2.30
CA THR A 213 8.42 12.75 3.13
C THR A 213 8.73 12.15 4.48
N ALA A 214 8.41 12.90 5.55
CA ALA A 214 8.58 12.43 6.92
C ALA A 214 7.73 11.18 7.19
N GLY A 215 8.15 10.36 8.16
CA GLY A 215 7.46 9.11 8.48
C GLY A 215 5.96 9.29 8.70
N HIS A 216 5.57 10.24 9.55
CA HIS A 216 4.16 10.49 9.90
C HIS A 216 3.34 10.93 8.68
N ASP A 217 3.92 11.78 7.83
CA ASP A 217 3.29 12.23 6.59
C ASP A 217 3.10 11.08 5.60
N ARG A 218 4.05 10.14 5.50
CA ARG A 218 3.88 8.93 4.66
C ARG A 218 2.70 8.09 5.11
N ILE A 219 2.57 7.85 6.41
CA ILE A 219 1.43 7.09 6.96
C ILE A 219 0.12 7.85 6.71
N ARG A 220 0.12 9.16 6.96
CA ARG A 220 -1.05 10.01 6.69
C ARG A 220 -1.46 9.93 5.22
N LEU A 221 -0.52 10.01 4.27
CA LEU A 221 -0.82 9.87 2.84
C LEU A 221 -1.45 8.52 2.51
N ILE A 222 -0.84 7.42 2.95
CA ILE A 222 -1.35 6.06 2.66
C ILE A 222 -2.75 5.88 3.26
N LEU A 223 -2.94 6.28 4.54
CA LEU A 223 -4.22 6.18 5.21
C LEU A 223 -5.32 7.00 4.51
N GLN A 224 -5.01 8.23 4.11
CA GLN A 224 -6.00 9.11 3.48
C GLN A 224 -6.31 8.69 2.03
N MET A 225 -5.32 8.19 1.28
CA MET A 225 -5.55 7.56 -0.02
C MET A 225 -6.42 6.31 0.09
N GLU A 226 -6.22 5.48 1.11
CA GLU A 226 -7.04 4.28 1.36
C GLU A 226 -8.48 4.66 1.71
N LYS A 227 -8.70 5.67 2.57
CA LYS A 227 -10.03 6.23 2.86
C LYS A 227 -10.72 6.74 1.60
N LYS A 228 -10.01 7.52 0.78
CA LYS A 228 -10.52 8.03 -0.48
C LYS A 228 -10.89 6.90 -1.45
N SER A 229 -10.08 5.84 -1.47
CA SER A 229 -10.34 4.66 -2.28
C SER A 229 -11.60 3.92 -1.85
N ILE A 230 -11.85 3.80 -0.54
CA ILE A 230 -13.10 3.23 0.02
C ILE A 230 -14.31 4.06 -0.42
N GLU A 231 -14.26 5.38 -0.23
CA GLU A 231 -15.35 6.29 -0.60
C GLU A 231 -15.71 6.18 -2.09
N ASP A 232 -14.70 6.23 -2.96
CA ASP A 232 -14.92 6.18 -4.41
C ASP A 232 -15.29 4.77 -4.89
N ALA A 233 -14.76 3.70 -4.28
CA ALA A 233 -15.19 2.34 -4.55
C ALA A 233 -16.69 2.16 -4.27
N MET A 234 -17.16 2.68 -3.12
CA MET A 234 -18.60 2.70 -2.79
C MET A 234 -19.42 3.49 -3.81
N ARG A 235 -18.96 4.68 -4.17
CA ARG A 235 -19.60 5.54 -5.18
C ARG A 235 -19.71 4.85 -6.54
N LEU A 236 -18.72 4.05 -6.92
CA LEU A 236 -18.65 3.30 -8.18
C LEU A 236 -19.35 1.93 -8.12
N GLY A 237 -20.00 1.60 -7.01
CA GLY A 237 -20.79 0.38 -6.85
C GLY A 237 -19.97 -0.89 -6.62
N TYR A 238 -18.72 -0.77 -6.16
CA TYR A 238 -17.98 -1.91 -5.63
C TYR A 238 -18.53 -2.31 -4.27
N THR A 239 -18.53 -3.61 -3.99
CA THR A 239 -19.04 -4.20 -2.75
C THR A 239 -17.93 -4.62 -1.80
N ALA A 240 -16.68 -4.63 -2.26
CA ALA A 240 -15.53 -4.96 -1.44
C ALA A 240 -14.23 -4.31 -1.95
N ILE A 241 -13.28 -4.11 -1.03
CA ILE A 241 -11.87 -3.89 -1.33
C ILE A 241 -11.06 -4.99 -0.64
N ARG A 242 -10.12 -5.60 -1.36
CA ARG A 242 -9.18 -6.59 -0.84
C ARG A 242 -7.76 -6.07 -0.96
N SER A 243 -6.92 -6.32 0.04
CA SER A 243 -5.51 -5.97 0.03
C SER A 243 -4.66 -7.16 0.48
N ILE A 244 -3.50 -7.34 -0.14
CA ILE A 244 -2.46 -8.25 0.34
C ILE A 244 -1.40 -7.38 1.01
N ASN A 245 -1.43 -7.36 2.34
CA ASN A 245 -0.60 -6.47 3.12
C ASN A 245 0.71 -7.16 3.50
N THR A 246 1.77 -6.80 2.77
CA THR A 246 3.12 -7.37 2.91
C THR A 246 4.00 -6.63 3.91
N SER A 247 3.53 -5.49 4.44
CA SER A 247 4.22 -4.67 5.43
C SER A 247 3.36 -4.50 6.68
N VAL A 248 4.02 -4.40 7.82
CA VAL A 248 3.36 -4.15 9.11
C VAL A 248 2.52 -2.86 9.09
N VAL A 249 2.99 -1.83 8.38
CA VAL A 249 2.28 -0.54 8.27
C VAL A 249 0.96 -0.71 7.51
N THR A 250 0.98 -1.37 6.35
CA THR A 250 -0.25 -1.57 5.57
C THR A 250 -1.22 -2.54 6.24
N GLN A 251 -0.71 -3.53 6.99
CA GLN A 251 -1.54 -4.40 7.84
C GLN A 251 -2.28 -3.59 8.92
N ALA A 252 -1.57 -2.69 9.61
CA ALA A 252 -2.16 -1.87 10.64
C ALA A 252 -3.16 -0.83 10.10
N ILE A 253 -2.90 -0.25 8.92
CA ILE A 253 -3.86 0.64 8.24
C ILE A 253 -5.13 -0.12 7.86
N ALA A 254 -5.00 -1.33 7.32
CA ALA A 254 -6.14 -2.17 6.98
C ALA A 254 -6.98 -2.49 8.23
N GLU A 255 -6.35 -2.89 9.34
CA GLU A 255 -7.02 -3.15 10.61
C GLU A 255 -7.77 -1.90 11.13
N GLU A 256 -7.13 -0.72 11.09
CA GLU A 256 -7.73 0.55 11.52
C GLU A 256 -8.97 0.92 10.68
N LEU A 257 -8.93 0.66 9.39
CA LEU A 257 -10.04 0.93 8.48
C LEU A 257 -11.12 -0.16 8.49
N GLY A 258 -11.03 -1.13 9.40
CA GLY A 258 -12.02 -2.19 9.58
C GLY A 258 -12.01 -3.26 8.49
N TYR A 259 -10.85 -3.49 7.87
CA TYR A 259 -10.67 -4.68 7.03
C TYR A 259 -10.68 -5.92 7.92
N VAL A 260 -11.34 -6.97 7.45
CA VAL A 260 -11.34 -8.27 8.11
C VAL A 260 -10.23 -9.11 7.51
N ASN A 261 -9.35 -9.64 8.35
CA ASN A 261 -8.33 -10.58 7.91
C ASN A 261 -8.98 -11.88 7.43
N ASN A 262 -8.68 -12.29 6.19
CA ASN A 262 -9.20 -13.51 5.59
C ASN A 262 -8.26 -14.68 5.81
N CYS A 263 -6.96 -14.47 5.58
CA CYS A 263 -5.92 -15.46 5.78
C CYS A 263 -4.55 -14.80 5.93
N ASP A 264 -3.64 -15.56 6.53
CA ASP A 264 -2.22 -15.24 6.66
C ASP A 264 -1.42 -16.19 5.77
N VAL A 265 -0.53 -15.64 4.94
CA VAL A 265 0.30 -16.42 4.03
C VAL A 265 1.76 -16.06 4.25
N ASP A 266 2.60 -17.06 4.55
CA ASP A 266 4.03 -16.87 4.68
C ASP A 266 4.71 -16.89 3.30
N ALA A 267 5.18 -15.72 2.86
CA ALA A 267 5.83 -15.56 1.56
C ALA A 267 7.14 -16.35 1.47
N VAL A 268 7.88 -16.50 2.58
CA VAL A 268 9.13 -17.28 2.61
C VAL A 268 8.84 -18.74 2.30
N LYS A 269 7.92 -19.35 3.06
CA LYS A 269 7.52 -20.75 2.87
C LYS A 269 6.99 -20.99 1.46
N PHE A 270 6.21 -20.03 0.93
CA PHE A 270 5.74 -20.11 -0.45
C PHE A 270 6.91 -20.12 -1.44
N PHE A 271 7.83 -19.16 -1.38
CA PHE A 271 8.94 -19.07 -2.33
C PHE A 271 9.90 -20.26 -2.22
N GLU A 272 10.19 -20.74 -1.01
CA GLU A 272 10.99 -21.95 -0.78
C GLU A 272 10.33 -23.21 -1.33
N SER A 273 9.00 -23.33 -1.21
CA SER A 273 8.25 -24.44 -1.85
C SER A 273 8.35 -24.45 -3.37
N ARG A 274 8.72 -23.30 -3.97
CA ARG A 274 8.99 -23.14 -5.41
C ARG A 274 10.48 -23.17 -5.76
N GLY A 275 11.33 -23.56 -4.80
CA GLY A 275 12.77 -23.72 -5.01
C GLY A 275 13.58 -22.42 -4.92
N PHE A 276 12.99 -21.31 -4.46
CA PHE A 276 13.71 -20.05 -4.25
C PHE A 276 14.26 -19.97 -2.83
N ILE A 277 15.57 -19.74 -2.68
CA ILE A 277 16.23 -19.67 -1.38
C ILE A 277 16.04 -18.27 -0.78
N CYS A 278 15.45 -18.22 0.41
CA CYS A 278 15.22 -16.98 1.15
C CYS A 278 16.27 -16.79 2.25
N ASN A 279 16.64 -15.53 2.52
CA ASN A 279 17.62 -15.18 3.56
C ASN A 279 17.00 -14.82 4.91
N GLN A 280 15.72 -15.16 5.11
CA GLN A 280 14.96 -14.86 6.32
C GLN A 280 13.94 -15.98 6.54
N ASP A 281 13.60 -16.28 7.80
CA ASP A 281 12.84 -17.47 8.15
C ASP A 281 11.32 -17.34 7.91
N SER A 282 10.80 -16.11 7.90
CA SER A 282 9.37 -15.87 7.68
C SER A 282 9.08 -14.46 7.16
N LEU A 283 8.02 -14.33 6.35
CA LEU A 283 7.38 -13.07 6.00
C LEU A 283 5.87 -13.26 5.89
N VAL A 284 5.17 -13.09 7.01
CA VAL A 284 3.72 -13.23 7.07
C VAL A 284 3.03 -12.04 6.40
N CYS A 285 2.30 -12.33 5.33
CA CYS A 285 1.45 -11.39 4.62
C CYS A 285 -0.01 -11.62 5.01
N LYS A 286 -0.74 -10.55 5.35
CA LYS A 286 -2.16 -10.63 5.70
C LYS A 286 -3.03 -10.27 4.50
N VAL A 287 -3.89 -11.17 4.07
CA VAL A 287 -4.89 -10.89 3.04
C VAL A 287 -6.17 -10.45 3.73
N ALA A 288 -6.54 -9.20 3.55
CA ALA A 288 -7.66 -8.59 4.26
C ALA A 288 -8.69 -8.01 3.29
N THR A 289 -9.97 -8.14 3.63
CA THR A 289 -11.09 -7.64 2.84
C THR A 289 -11.97 -6.72 3.68
N LYS A 290 -12.24 -5.52 3.16
CA LYS A 290 -13.29 -4.63 3.67
C LYS A 290 -14.52 -4.79 2.80
N LYS A 291 -15.64 -5.20 3.42
CA LYS A 291 -16.94 -5.13 2.77
C LYS A 291 -17.40 -3.68 2.78
N LEU A 292 -17.95 -3.23 1.66
CA LEU A 292 -18.44 -1.87 1.46
C LEU A 292 -19.96 -1.89 1.59
N ARG A 293 -20.50 -1.42 2.72
CA ARG A 293 -21.96 -1.26 2.90
C ARG A 293 -22.29 0.21 2.76
N ARG A 294 -23.46 0.53 2.18
CA ARG A 294 -23.96 1.91 2.08
C ARG A 294 -24.09 2.63 3.42
N GLU A 295 -24.10 1.90 4.53
CA GLU A 295 -24.20 2.41 5.91
C GLU A 295 -22.84 2.84 6.49
N ASP A 296 -21.72 2.60 5.79
CA ASP A 296 -20.35 2.89 6.25
C ASP A 296 -19.86 4.32 5.89
N VAL A 297 -20.75 5.23 5.48
CA VAL A 297 -20.47 6.66 5.16
C VAL A 297 -21.18 7.59 6.13
#